data_AF-A0AAV7LW29-F1
#
_entry.id   AF-A0AAV7LW29-F1
#
_cell.length_a   1.000
_cell.length_b   1.000
_cell.length_c   1.000
_cell.angle_alpha   90.00
_cell.angle_beta   90.00
_cell.angle_gamma   90.00
#
_symmetry.space_group_name_H-M   'P 1'
#
loop_
_entity.id
_entity.type
_entity.pdbx_description
1 polymer ?
#
loop_
_entity_poly.entity_id
_entity_poly.type
_entity_poly.pdbx_seq_one_letter_code
_entity_poly.pdbx_strand_id
1 'polypeptide(L)'
;MAEAPQLWRGSHTRGRGPAVVAETPQSWRRSCRLGRGPALMAEAPQSWRRSRSCGRGPALVAEVPHSWERPRTRGGGPAVMAEVPHLWQRPHSRGRGPALMAETPQPWRRPCSRGGSPAVVAEAPQSQQSPAVASEAPH
;
A
#
# COMPACT_ATOMS: atom_id res chain seq x y z
N MET A 1 -1.84 -33.49 -10.47
CA MET A 1 -1.99 -32.25 -11.26
C MET A 1 -3.23 -31.52 -10.75
N ALA A 2 -3.28 -30.26 -10.34
CA ALA A 2 -2.32 -29.26 -9.89
C ALA A 2 -3.15 -28.33 -9.00
N GLU A 3 -2.79 -28.18 -7.72
CA GLU A 3 -3.48 -27.30 -6.77
C GLU A 3 -3.17 -25.85 -7.16
N ALA A 4 -4.17 -25.05 -7.54
CA ALA A 4 -3.96 -23.69 -8.03
C ALA A 4 -3.70 -22.73 -6.84
N PRO A 5 -2.46 -22.31 -6.55
CA PRO A 5 -2.10 -21.80 -5.24
C PRO A 5 -2.11 -20.24 -5.26
N GLN A 6 -3.16 -19.65 -5.84
CA GLN A 6 -3.21 -18.25 -6.24
C GLN A 6 -4.50 -17.59 -5.74
N LEU A 7 -4.41 -16.65 -4.79
CA LEU A 7 -5.58 -15.90 -4.33
C LEU A 7 -5.76 -14.60 -5.10
N TRP A 8 -6.87 -14.50 -5.82
CA TRP A 8 -7.29 -13.27 -6.49
C TRP A 8 -8.58 -12.73 -5.89
N ARG A 9 -8.56 -11.49 -5.40
CA ARG A 9 -9.78 -10.84 -4.87
C ARG A 9 -9.95 -9.40 -5.34
N GLY A 10 -11.12 -9.14 -5.92
CA GLY A 10 -11.67 -7.82 -6.21
C GLY A 10 -12.79 -7.46 -5.22
N SER A 11 -12.85 -6.22 -4.73
CA SER A 11 -13.97 -5.79 -3.89
C SER A 11 -14.31 -4.31 -4.08
N HIS A 12 -15.62 -4.01 -4.12
CA HIS A 12 -16.16 -2.66 -4.12
C HIS A 12 -17.14 -2.49 -2.98
N THR A 13 -17.06 -1.39 -2.23
CA THR A 13 -17.89 -1.20 -1.02
C THR A 13 -18.03 0.28 -0.67
N ARG A 14 -19.08 0.60 0.09
CA ARG A 14 -19.33 1.91 0.68
C ARG A 14 -19.29 1.79 2.21
N GLY A 15 -18.76 2.79 2.90
CA GLY A 15 -18.58 2.77 4.36
C GLY A 15 -17.20 2.28 4.81
N ARG A 16 -17.14 1.47 5.87
CA ARG A 16 -15.87 1.01 6.47
C ARG A 16 -15.31 -0.21 5.72
N GLY A 17 -14.01 -0.17 5.46
CA GLY A 17 -13.17 -1.31 5.08
C GLY A 17 -13.29 -2.53 5.99
N PRO A 18 -13.40 -3.78 5.49
CA PRO A 18 -13.15 -4.97 6.28
C PRO A 18 -11.66 -5.03 6.59
N ALA A 19 -11.36 -5.74 7.66
CA ALA A 19 -10.04 -6.33 7.85
C ALA A 19 -9.94 -7.56 6.95
N VAL A 20 -8.83 -7.73 6.23
CA VAL A 20 -8.63 -8.93 5.42
C VAL A 20 -7.22 -9.46 5.58
N VAL A 21 -7.12 -10.73 5.95
CA VAL A 21 -5.89 -11.53 5.99
C VAL A 21 -5.85 -12.41 4.73
N ALA A 22 -4.65 -12.70 4.24
CA ALA A 22 -4.44 -13.60 3.12
C ALA A 22 -3.22 -14.47 3.39
N GLU A 23 -3.46 -15.77 3.54
CA GLU A 23 -2.44 -16.81 3.72
C GLU A 23 -2.45 -17.68 2.45
N THR A 24 -1.68 -17.30 1.44
CA THR A 24 -1.53 -18.07 0.20
C THR A 24 -0.13 -17.86 -0.36
N PRO A 25 0.45 -18.81 -1.10
CA PRO A 25 1.79 -18.65 -1.68
C PRO A 25 1.92 -17.42 -2.59
N GLN A 26 0.83 -17.04 -3.29
CA GLN A 26 0.72 -15.76 -3.99
C GLN A 26 -0.64 -15.10 -3.72
N SER A 27 -0.63 -13.78 -3.46
CA SER A 27 -1.85 -13.01 -3.20
C SER A 27 -1.93 -11.74 -4.05
N TRP A 28 -2.97 -11.66 -4.89
CA TRP A 28 -3.30 -10.45 -5.62
C TRP A 28 -4.67 -9.89 -5.19
N ARG A 29 -4.67 -8.65 -4.65
CA ARG A 29 -5.88 -7.91 -4.27
C ARG A 29 -6.07 -6.58 -4.99
N ARG A 30 -7.32 -6.32 -5.39
CA ARG A 30 -7.79 -5.02 -5.88
C ARG A 30 -9.01 -4.57 -5.08
N SER A 31 -9.00 -3.34 -4.56
CA SER A 31 -10.11 -2.81 -3.76
C SER A 31 -10.44 -1.37 -4.14
N CYS A 32 -11.73 -1.04 -4.18
CA CYS A 32 -12.24 0.31 -4.39
C CYS A 32 -13.27 0.64 -3.30
N ARG A 33 -13.11 1.76 -2.59
CA ARG A 33 -13.99 2.16 -1.48
C ARG A 33 -14.35 3.63 -1.46
N LEU A 34 -15.57 3.91 -1.04
CA LEU A 34 -16.00 5.22 -0.56
C LEU A 34 -16.17 5.14 0.97
N GLY A 35 -15.40 5.91 1.72
CA GLY A 35 -15.33 5.88 3.19
C GLY A 35 -13.92 5.53 3.69
N ARG A 36 -13.84 4.74 4.77
CA ARG A 36 -12.55 4.30 5.34
C ARG A 36 -12.02 3.09 4.57
N GLY A 37 -10.78 3.18 4.09
CA GLY A 37 -10.09 2.11 3.42
C GLY A 37 -9.96 0.83 4.27
N PRO A 38 -9.70 -0.32 3.63
CA PRO A 38 -9.51 -1.59 4.33
C PRO A 38 -8.25 -1.59 5.21
N ALA A 39 -8.28 -2.44 6.23
CA ALA A 39 -7.08 -2.90 6.91
C ALA A 39 -6.69 -4.23 6.27
N LEU A 40 -5.47 -4.34 5.74
CA LEU A 40 -5.06 -5.52 5.02
C LEU A 40 -3.75 -6.06 5.60
N MET A 41 -3.72 -7.36 5.84
CA MET A 41 -2.52 -8.11 6.24
C MET A 41 -2.22 -9.16 5.16
N ALA A 42 -0.94 -9.39 4.89
CA ALA A 42 -0.47 -10.39 3.94
C ALA A 42 0.56 -11.30 4.61
N GLU A 43 0.32 -12.60 4.56
CA GLU A 43 1.31 -13.64 4.82
C GLU A 43 1.37 -14.54 3.58
N ALA A 44 2.16 -14.09 2.61
CA ALA A 44 2.30 -14.71 1.31
C ALA A 44 3.72 -14.50 0.79
N PRO A 45 4.46 -15.51 0.32
CA PRO A 45 5.75 -15.37 -0.38
C PRO A 45 5.80 -14.16 -1.34
N GLN A 46 4.71 -13.88 -2.04
CA GLN A 46 4.54 -12.67 -2.84
C GLN A 46 3.15 -12.04 -2.65
N SER A 47 3.12 -10.72 -2.39
CA SER A 47 1.88 -9.96 -2.26
C SER A 47 1.79 -8.77 -3.22
N TRP A 48 0.66 -8.64 -3.92
CA TRP A 48 0.35 -7.50 -4.78
C TRP A 48 -0.97 -6.84 -4.43
N ARG A 49 -0.94 -5.53 -4.14
CA ARG A 49 -2.09 -4.79 -3.63
C ARG A 49 -2.34 -3.50 -4.40
N ARG A 50 -3.56 -3.34 -4.91
CA ARG A 50 -4.07 -2.07 -5.46
C ARG A 50 -5.35 -1.64 -4.76
N SER A 51 -5.27 -0.54 -4.05
CA SER A 51 -6.40 0.02 -3.30
C SER A 51 -6.75 1.41 -3.81
N ARG A 52 -8.04 1.71 -3.98
CA ARG A 52 -8.57 3.05 -4.21
C ARG A 52 -9.54 3.40 -3.09
N SER A 53 -9.39 4.56 -2.46
CA SER A 53 -10.29 5.01 -1.40
C SER A 53 -10.61 6.51 -1.53
N CYS A 54 -11.89 6.86 -1.39
CA CYS A 54 -12.34 8.24 -1.22
C CYS A 54 -12.76 8.41 0.25
N GLY A 55 -11.96 9.11 1.05
CA GLY A 55 -12.05 9.19 2.51
C GLY A 55 -10.70 8.92 3.15
N ARG A 56 -10.65 8.07 4.18
CA ARG A 56 -9.38 7.65 4.80
C ARG A 56 -8.76 6.50 4.01
N GLY A 57 -7.46 6.55 3.77
CA GLY A 57 -6.71 5.52 3.07
C GLY A 57 -6.69 4.16 3.76
N PRO A 58 -6.29 3.11 3.03
CA PRO A 58 -6.07 1.79 3.60
C PRO A 58 -4.92 1.80 4.63
N ALA A 59 -5.00 0.86 5.56
CA ALA A 59 -3.87 0.45 6.39
C ALA A 59 -3.37 -0.90 5.86
N LEU A 60 -2.09 -0.98 5.52
CA LEU A 60 -1.49 -2.14 4.89
C LEU A 60 -0.34 -2.65 5.77
N VAL A 61 -0.34 -3.94 6.06
CA VAL A 61 0.71 -4.67 6.76
C VAL A 61 1.14 -5.84 5.88
N ALA A 62 2.44 -5.99 5.66
CA ALA A 62 2.99 -7.06 4.85
C ALA A 62 4.23 -7.64 5.52
N GLU A 63 4.19 -8.94 5.81
CA GLU A 63 5.28 -9.71 6.41
C GLU A 63 5.58 -10.88 5.46
N VAL A 64 6.33 -10.55 4.41
CA VAL A 64 6.45 -11.37 3.21
C VAL A 64 7.83 -11.20 2.56
N PRO A 65 8.35 -12.18 1.82
CA PRO A 65 9.58 -12.02 1.05
C PRO A 65 9.55 -10.83 0.06
N HIS A 66 8.41 -10.66 -0.63
CA HIS A 66 8.23 -9.60 -1.64
C HIS A 66 6.85 -8.95 -1.53
N SER A 67 6.82 -7.62 -1.37
CA SER A 67 5.58 -6.85 -1.29
C SER A 67 5.52 -5.73 -2.31
N TRP A 68 4.41 -5.66 -3.04
CA TRP A 68 4.11 -4.61 -4.01
C TRP A 68 2.79 -3.93 -3.71
N GLU A 69 2.82 -2.63 -3.40
CA GLU A 69 1.59 -1.91 -3.09
C GLU A 69 1.46 -0.57 -3.79
N ARG A 70 0.23 -0.30 -4.25
CA ARG A 70 -0.12 0.91 -4.99
C ARG A 70 -1.46 1.49 -4.55
N PRO A 71 -1.56 1.97 -3.31
CA PRO A 71 -2.75 2.63 -2.80
C PRO A 71 -2.94 4.02 -3.42
N ARG A 72 -4.19 4.37 -3.73
CA ARG A 72 -4.60 5.70 -4.21
C ARG A 72 -5.75 6.22 -3.35
N THR A 73 -5.61 7.43 -2.84
CA THR A 73 -6.53 8.00 -1.86
C THR A 73 -6.91 9.43 -2.22
N ARG A 74 -8.18 9.77 -2.01
CA ARG A 74 -8.68 11.16 -1.99
C ARG A 74 -9.20 11.42 -0.58
N GLY A 75 -8.50 12.24 0.20
CA GLY A 75 -8.70 12.43 1.64
C GLY A 75 -7.43 12.09 2.43
N GLY A 76 -7.54 11.20 3.41
CA GLY A 76 -6.39 10.75 4.21
C GLY A 76 -5.53 9.74 3.45
N GLY A 77 -4.22 9.97 3.40
CA GLY A 77 -3.25 9.07 2.78
C GLY A 77 -3.26 7.65 3.37
N PRO A 78 -2.76 6.66 2.63
CA PRO A 78 -2.58 5.30 3.13
C PRO A 78 -1.51 5.24 4.23
N ALA A 79 -1.67 4.29 5.15
CA ALA A 79 -0.64 3.88 6.08
C ALA A 79 -0.11 2.51 5.67
N VAL A 80 1.21 2.37 5.56
CA VAL A 80 1.86 1.12 5.18
C VAL A 80 2.96 0.79 6.18
N MET A 81 2.94 -0.44 6.67
CA MET A 81 4.00 -1.06 7.47
C MET A 81 4.40 -2.34 6.75
N ALA A 82 5.69 -2.54 6.53
CA ALA A 82 6.18 -3.73 5.84
C ALA A 82 7.51 -4.17 6.43
N GLU A 83 7.60 -5.44 6.77
CA GLU A 83 8.83 -6.09 7.23
C GLU A 83 9.16 -7.18 6.22
N VAL A 84 9.97 -6.82 5.23
CA VAL A 84 10.15 -7.63 4.02
C VAL A 84 11.57 -7.50 3.46
N PRO A 85 12.16 -8.55 2.87
CA PRO A 85 13.40 -8.42 2.10
C PRO A 85 13.32 -7.41 0.94
N HIS A 86 12.22 -7.41 0.19
CA HIS A 86 12.03 -6.52 -0.95
C HIS A 86 10.67 -5.83 -0.92
N LEU A 87 10.68 -4.49 -0.92
CA LEU A 87 9.47 -3.68 -0.84
C LEU A 87 9.36 -2.72 -2.01
N TRP A 88 8.20 -2.71 -2.65
CA TRP A 88 7.87 -1.72 -3.68
C TRP A 88 6.57 -0.98 -3.38
N GLN A 89 6.64 0.35 -3.35
CA GLN A 89 5.53 1.20 -2.89
C GLN A 89 5.29 2.41 -3.78
N ARG A 90 4.05 2.60 -4.23
CA ARG A 90 3.60 3.82 -4.96
C ARG A 90 2.28 4.36 -4.42
N PRO A 91 2.28 4.89 -3.19
CA PRO A 91 1.10 5.53 -2.65
C PRO A 91 0.86 6.87 -3.34
N HIS A 92 -0.41 7.16 -3.63
CA HIS A 92 -0.85 8.46 -4.12
C HIS A 92 -1.96 8.99 -3.22
N SER A 93 -1.85 10.24 -2.79
CA SER A 93 -2.86 10.91 -1.95
C SER A 93 -3.22 12.30 -2.50
N ARG A 94 -4.50 12.63 -2.48
CA ARG A 94 -5.01 14.00 -2.65
C ARG A 94 -5.62 14.42 -1.31
N GLY A 95 -4.86 15.12 -0.48
CA GLY A 95 -5.14 15.40 0.93
C GLY A 95 -3.91 15.07 1.78
N ARG A 96 -4.10 14.50 2.98
CA ARG A 96 -2.97 14.12 3.86
C ARG A 96 -2.05 13.13 3.14
N GLY A 97 -0.74 13.37 3.22
CA GLY A 97 0.29 12.49 2.66
C GLY A 97 0.22 11.05 3.20
N PRO A 98 0.77 10.07 2.46
CA PRO A 98 0.93 8.70 2.94
C PRO A 98 1.92 8.63 4.11
N ALA A 99 1.70 7.69 5.01
CA ALA A 99 2.65 7.30 6.06
C ALA A 99 3.21 5.91 5.73
N LEU A 100 4.53 5.81 5.57
CA LEU A 100 5.20 4.58 5.19
C LEU A 100 6.29 4.25 6.21
N MET A 101 6.22 3.07 6.80
CA MET A 101 7.28 2.44 7.57
C MET A 101 7.69 1.15 6.85
N ALA A 102 8.99 0.89 6.73
CA ALA A 102 9.46 -0.46 6.46
C ALA A 102 10.86 -0.71 6.95
N GLU A 103 11.03 -1.96 7.34
CA GLU A 103 12.28 -2.60 7.67
C GLU A 103 12.57 -3.56 6.52
N THR A 104 13.51 -3.16 5.67
CA THR A 104 13.79 -3.87 4.43
C THR A 104 15.17 -3.52 3.90
N PRO A 105 15.99 -4.48 3.47
CA PRO A 105 17.28 -4.17 2.86
C PRO A 105 17.15 -3.44 1.51
N GLN A 106 16.04 -3.63 0.80
CA GLN A 106 15.81 -3.03 -0.52
C GLN A 106 14.42 -2.38 -0.64
N PRO A 107 14.20 -1.19 -0.03
CA PRO A 107 12.99 -0.42 -0.25
C PRO A 107 13.08 0.36 -1.56
N TRP A 108 12.05 0.21 -2.38
CA TRP A 108 11.74 1.10 -3.48
C TRP A 108 10.44 1.84 -3.22
N ARG A 109 10.49 3.18 -3.22
CA ARG A 109 9.30 4.00 -2.92
C ARG A 109 9.18 5.21 -3.84
N ARG A 110 7.95 5.50 -4.25
CA ARG A 110 7.57 6.76 -4.94
C ARG A 110 6.23 7.29 -4.41
N PRO A 111 6.22 7.90 -3.22
CA PRO A 111 5.03 8.55 -2.71
C PRO A 111 4.71 9.82 -3.51
N CYS A 112 3.43 10.04 -3.76
CA CYS A 112 2.92 11.27 -4.39
C CYS A 112 1.79 11.85 -3.54
N SER A 113 1.86 13.15 -3.27
CA SER A 113 0.87 13.86 -2.47
C SER A 113 0.53 15.21 -3.10
N ARG A 114 -0.74 15.61 -3.06
CA ARG A 114 -1.20 16.95 -3.48
C ARG A 114 -1.83 17.79 -2.36
N GLY A 115 -1.59 17.45 -1.09
CA GLY A 115 -2.17 18.20 0.04
C GLY A 115 -1.51 17.96 1.39
N GLY A 116 -0.37 17.25 1.44
CA GLY A 116 0.38 17.00 2.65
C GLY A 116 1.64 16.19 2.37
N SER A 117 2.74 16.50 3.03
CA SER A 117 4.01 15.80 2.82
C SER A 117 3.89 14.32 3.20
N PRO A 118 4.44 13.39 2.40
CA PRO A 118 4.55 12.00 2.80
C PRO A 118 5.48 11.88 4.01
N ALA A 119 5.09 11.07 5.00
CA ALA A 119 5.96 10.66 6.08
C ALA A 119 6.54 9.28 5.70
N VAL A 120 7.85 9.20 5.51
CA VAL A 120 8.53 7.96 5.14
C VAL A 120 9.64 7.69 6.15
N VAL A 121 9.55 6.54 6.80
CA VAL A 121 10.60 5.98 7.65
C VAL A 121 11.01 4.66 7.01
N ALA A 122 12.30 4.49 6.78
CA ALA A 122 12.86 3.27 6.23
C ALA A 122 14.16 2.95 6.95
N GLU A 123 14.24 1.76 7.51
CA GLU A 123 15.48 1.21 8.01
C GLU A 123 16.04 0.28 6.92
N ALA A 124 17.07 0.74 6.21
CA ALA A 124 17.66 0.02 5.09
C ALA A 124 19.09 0.47 4.81
N PRO A 125 20.05 -0.46 4.60
CA PRO A 125 21.38 -0.11 4.11
C PRO A 125 21.37 0.50 2.69
N GLN A 126 20.39 0.16 1.84
CA GLN A 126 20.28 0.66 0.47
C GLN A 126 18.86 1.14 0.13
N SER A 127 18.53 2.38 0.48
CA SER A 127 17.21 2.94 0.19
C SER A 127 17.15 3.65 -1.17
N GLN A 128 16.41 3.07 -2.13
CA GLN A 128 16.13 3.71 -3.43
C GLN A 128 14.80 4.50 -3.34
N GLN A 129 14.90 5.80 -3.05
CA GLN A 129 13.74 6.69 -3.00
C GLN A 129 13.76 7.61 -4.23
N SER A 130 12.67 7.66 -5.00
CA SER A 130 12.48 8.84 -5.87
C SER A 130 11.85 9.95 -5.03
N PRO A 131 12.29 11.21 -5.20
CA PRO A 131 11.73 12.33 -4.44
C PRO A 131 10.21 12.36 -4.61
N ALA A 132 9.53 12.65 -3.50
CA ALA A 132 8.09 12.83 -3.51
C ALA A 132 7.77 13.99 -4.43
N VAL A 133 7.18 13.71 -5.60
CA VAL A 133 6.69 14.79 -6.46
C VAL A 133 5.44 15.36 -5.78
N ALA A 134 5.62 16.45 -5.06
CA ALA A 134 4.54 17.37 -4.78
C ALA A 134 4.17 17.98 -6.12
N SER A 135 3.10 17.48 -6.77
CA SER A 135 2.47 18.30 -7.79
C SER A 135 1.81 19.45 -7.05
N GLU A 136 2.55 20.52 -6.78
CA GLU A 136 1.94 21.85 -6.70
C GLU A 136 1.16 22.01 -8.02
N ALA A 137 -0.16 22.00 -7.92
CA ALA A 137 -0.98 22.45 -9.03
C ALA A 137 -0.84 23.98 -9.02
N PRO A 138 -0.42 24.63 -10.11
CA PRO A 138 -0.57 26.07 -10.22
C PRO A 138 -2.07 26.39 -10.12
N HIS A 139 -2.39 27.37 -9.28
CA HIS A 139 -3.73 27.95 -9.13
C HIS A 139 -4.13 28.70 -10.39
#